data_AF-A0A235B267-F1
#
_entry.id   AF-A0A235B267-F1
#
_cell.length_a   1.000
_cell.length_b   1.000
_cell.length_c   1.000
_cell.angle_alpha   90.00
_cell.angle_beta   90.00
_cell.angle_gamma   90.00
#
_symmetry.space_group_name_H-M   'P 1'
#
loop_
_entity.id
_entity.type
_entity.pdbx_description
1 polymer ?
#
loop_
_entity_poly.entity_id
_entity_poly.type
_entity_poly.pdbx_seq_one_letter_code
_entity_poly.pdbx_strand_id
1 'polypeptide(L)'
;MDAIRRVMNKKGNVAILWVASLPIFALLFCFIGTLAVVWMTHSSSQVAADAASLAATKKMDGWVQQDLEAKIRAVKEANGDLSPDDPGYQNPYMVVLGTDEKKKAFMNGVIHNHQGELKKIVQAYAKKNGGGDEGMLTLGKSGRIKVSVETPFRSLFFEEYFKDQTVEGSGTGPSRYYLEWLSDEERTIEY
;
A
#
# COMPACT_ATOMS: atom_id res chain seq x y z
N MET A 1 12.57 -14.73 70.65
CA MET A 1 11.22 -14.30 70.19
C MET A 1 11.25 -13.06 69.30
N ASP A 2 12.40 -12.42 69.04
CA ASP A 2 12.47 -11.22 68.19
C ASP A 2 12.58 -11.47 66.68
N ALA A 3 13.01 -12.67 66.26
CA ALA A 3 13.07 -13.04 64.85
C ALA A 3 11.67 -13.16 64.21
N ILE A 4 10.69 -13.65 64.97
CA ILE A 4 9.31 -13.84 64.50
C ILE A 4 8.55 -12.49 64.43
N ARG A 5 8.87 -11.53 65.31
CA ARG A 5 8.31 -10.16 65.25
C ARG A 5 8.80 -9.37 64.02
N ARG A 6 10.01 -9.61 63.52
CA ARG A 6 10.50 -9.00 62.26
C ARG A 6 9.77 -9.52 61.03
N VAL A 7 9.36 -10.79 61.01
CA VAL A 7 8.55 -11.38 59.93
C VAL A 7 7.09 -10.89 59.98
N MET A 8 6.62 -10.41 61.13
CA MET A 8 5.25 -9.94 61.35
C MET A 8 5.01 -8.44 61.13
N ASN A 9 5.97 -7.67 60.61
CA ASN A 9 5.72 -6.28 60.24
C ASN A 9 5.02 -6.22 58.87
N LYS A 10 3.79 -6.75 58.80
CA LYS A 10 2.97 -6.90 57.59
C LYS A 10 2.88 -5.59 56.79
N LYS A 11 2.81 -4.44 57.47
CA LYS A 11 2.75 -3.11 56.84
C LYS A 11 4.06 -2.74 56.11
N GLY A 12 5.22 -3.07 56.69
CA GLY A 12 6.52 -2.84 56.07
C GLY A 12 6.80 -3.78 54.90
N ASN A 13 6.41 -5.05 55.02
CA ASN A 13 6.55 -6.03 53.94
C ASN A 13 5.63 -5.70 52.75
N VAL A 14 4.41 -5.22 53.01
CA VAL A 14 3.49 -4.74 51.97
C VAL A 14 4.03 -3.46 51.31
N ALA A 15 4.57 -2.51 52.07
CA ALA A 15 5.17 -1.30 51.50
C ALA A 15 6.38 -1.62 50.60
N ILE A 16 7.27 -2.52 51.01
CA ILE A 16 8.41 -2.97 50.19
C ILE A 16 7.93 -3.69 48.93
N LEU A 17 6.89 -4.52 49.04
CA LEU A 17 6.27 -5.19 47.89
C LEU A 17 5.64 -4.19 46.91
N TRP A 18 5.01 -3.12 47.39
CA TRP A 18 4.50 -2.04 46.53
C TRP A 18 5.63 -1.25 45.87
N VAL A 19 6.66 -0.88 46.62
CA VAL A 19 7.82 -0.13 46.09
C VAL A 19 8.58 -0.96 45.06
N ALA A 20 8.70 -2.28 45.24
CA ALA A 20 9.32 -3.17 44.27
C ALA A 20 8.43 -3.48 43.06
N SER A 21 7.10 -3.56 43.24
CA SER A 21 6.17 -3.92 42.17
C SER A 21 5.79 -2.72 41.28
N LEU A 22 5.74 -1.50 41.83
CA LEU A 22 5.38 -0.29 41.07
C LEU A 22 6.26 -0.07 39.81
N PRO A 23 7.60 -0.16 39.88
CA PRO A 23 8.45 -0.07 38.69
C PRO A 23 8.17 -1.16 37.66
N ILE A 24 7.90 -2.38 38.11
CA ILE A 24 7.58 -3.51 37.23
C ILE A 24 6.26 -3.27 36.52
N PHE A 25 5.23 -2.80 37.24
CA PHE A 25 3.96 -2.40 36.64
C PHE A 25 4.13 -1.25 35.67
N ALA A 26 4.92 -0.23 36.02
CA ALA A 26 5.18 0.91 35.14
C ALA A 26 5.84 0.46 33.82
N LEU A 27 6.83 -0.43 33.88
CA LEU A 27 7.45 -1.01 32.68
C LEU A 27 6.44 -1.79 31.84
N LEU A 28 5.60 -2.60 32.49
CA LEU A 28 4.56 -3.38 31.83
C LEU A 28 3.51 -2.46 31.16
N PHE A 29 3.10 -1.37 31.81
CA PHE A 29 2.22 -0.36 31.22
C PHE A 29 2.87 0.36 30.03
N CYS A 30 4.15 0.72 30.13
CA CYS A 30 4.88 1.33 29.01
C CYS A 30 4.96 0.37 27.81
N PHE A 31 5.19 -0.93 28.07
CA PHE A 31 5.23 -1.96 27.03
C PHE A 31 3.86 -2.13 26.35
N ILE A 32 2.78 -2.29 27.13
CA ILE A 32 1.42 -2.43 26.58
C ILE A 32 1.02 -1.16 25.81
N GLY A 33 1.31 0.02 26.36
CA GLY A 33 1.04 1.29 25.71
C GLY A 33 1.76 1.42 24.37
N THR A 34 3.05 1.05 24.33
CA THR A 34 3.83 1.04 23.08
C THR A 34 3.22 0.10 22.04
N LEU A 35 2.82 -1.12 22.44
CA LEU A 35 2.20 -2.10 21.54
C LEU A 35 0.84 -1.61 21.01
N ALA A 36 0.05 -0.94 21.84
CA ALA A 36 -1.21 -0.32 21.42
C ALA A 36 -0.98 0.77 20.36
N VAL A 37 0.05 1.61 20.53
CA VAL A 37 0.41 2.63 19.53
C VAL A 37 0.88 1.97 18.23
N VAL A 38 1.72 0.94 18.28
CA VAL A 38 2.14 0.18 17.09
C VAL A 38 0.94 -0.35 16.33
N TRP A 39 -0.01 -0.97 17.03
CA TRP A 39 -1.21 -1.53 16.42
C TRP A 39 -2.10 -0.44 15.78
N MET A 40 -2.26 0.70 16.46
CA MET A 40 -2.98 1.85 15.93
C MET A 40 -2.31 2.42 14.66
N THR A 41 -0.98 2.58 14.67
CA THR A 41 -0.22 3.04 13.49
C THR A 41 -0.32 2.03 12.34
N HIS A 42 -0.24 0.73 12.63
CA HIS A 42 -0.41 -0.32 11.62
C HIS A 42 -1.80 -0.27 10.99
N SER A 43 -2.85 -0.16 11.81
CA SER A 43 -4.23 -0.05 11.34
C SER A 43 -4.44 1.19 10.46
N SER A 44 -3.89 2.35 10.86
CA SER A 44 -3.92 3.57 10.03
C SER A 44 -3.18 3.38 8.70
N SER A 45 -2.00 2.77 8.73
CA SER A 45 -1.19 2.50 7.53
C SER A 45 -1.90 1.55 6.57
N GLN A 46 -2.59 0.53 7.10
CA GLN A 46 -3.38 -0.39 6.30
C GLN A 46 -4.57 0.29 5.63
N VAL A 47 -5.33 1.13 6.36
CA VAL A 47 -6.43 1.92 5.81
C VAL A 47 -5.92 2.87 4.72
N ALA A 48 -4.76 3.49 4.94
CA ALA A 48 -4.12 4.35 3.96
C ALA A 48 -3.73 3.60 2.68
N ALA A 49 -3.14 2.41 2.83
CA ALA A 49 -2.76 1.56 1.73
C ALA A 49 -3.97 1.04 0.93
N ASP A 50 -5.05 0.67 1.62
CA ASP A 50 -6.30 0.25 0.97
C ASP A 50 -6.92 1.40 0.14
N ALA A 51 -7.01 2.59 0.74
CA ALA A 51 -7.52 3.77 0.04
C ALA A 51 -6.65 4.16 -1.17
N ALA A 52 -5.32 4.10 -1.02
CA ALA A 52 -4.38 4.39 -2.09
C ALA A 52 -4.47 3.34 -3.21
N SER A 53 -4.59 2.05 -2.88
CA SER A 53 -4.75 0.97 -3.87
C SER A 53 -6.05 1.11 -4.67
N LEU A 54 -7.16 1.47 -4.01
CA LEU A 54 -8.45 1.75 -4.66
C LEU A 54 -8.37 2.96 -5.59
N ALA A 55 -7.74 4.05 -5.14
CA ALA A 55 -7.57 5.25 -5.94
C ALA A 55 -6.69 4.98 -7.17
N ALA A 56 -5.59 4.25 -6.99
CA ALA A 56 -4.71 3.81 -8.06
C ALA A 56 -5.47 2.96 -9.10
N THR A 57 -6.24 1.95 -8.65
CA THR A 57 -7.02 1.11 -9.57
C THR A 57 -8.05 1.93 -10.35
N LYS A 58 -8.78 2.82 -9.68
CA LYS A 58 -9.77 3.68 -10.35
C LYS A 58 -9.13 4.59 -11.41
N LYS A 59 -7.93 5.09 -11.14
CA LYS A 59 -7.21 5.96 -12.09
C LYS A 59 -6.65 5.17 -13.27
N MET A 60 -6.08 4.00 -12.99
CA MET A 60 -5.67 3.06 -14.03
C MET A 60 -6.82 2.65 -14.94
N ASP A 61 -8.02 2.39 -14.40
CA ASP A 61 -9.21 2.08 -15.20
C ASP A 61 -9.49 3.18 -16.24
N GLY A 62 -9.40 4.45 -15.82
CA GLY A 62 -9.61 5.61 -16.70
C GLY A 62 -8.52 5.76 -17.76
N TRP A 63 -7.25 5.63 -17.39
CA TRP A 63 -6.13 5.76 -18.33
C TRP A 63 -6.08 4.63 -19.35
N VAL A 64 -6.34 3.39 -18.92
CA VAL A 64 -6.42 2.24 -19.83
C VAL A 64 -7.50 2.47 -20.89
N GLN A 65 -8.68 2.95 -20.49
CA GLN A 65 -9.75 3.26 -21.44
C GLN A 65 -9.35 4.40 -22.38
N GLN A 66 -8.80 5.49 -21.84
CA GLN A 66 -8.38 6.65 -22.62
C GLN A 66 -7.33 6.30 -23.67
N ASP A 67 -6.28 5.56 -23.28
CA ASP A 67 -5.20 5.16 -24.17
C ASP A 67 -5.65 4.13 -25.20
N LEU A 68 -6.56 3.22 -24.81
CA LEU A 68 -7.14 2.25 -25.72
C LEU A 68 -7.98 2.94 -26.80
N GLU A 69 -8.85 3.86 -26.41
CA GLU A 69 -9.65 4.66 -27.34
C GLU A 69 -8.78 5.49 -28.27
N ALA A 70 -7.71 6.11 -27.76
CA ALA A 70 -6.77 6.88 -28.56
C ALA A 70 -6.07 6.00 -29.63
N LYS A 71 -5.61 4.80 -29.25
CA LYS A 71 -4.96 3.87 -30.20
C LYS A 71 -5.94 3.29 -31.22
N ILE A 72 -7.15 2.92 -30.79
CA ILE A 72 -8.20 2.45 -31.70
C ILE A 72 -8.56 3.54 -32.69
N ARG A 73 -8.70 4.79 -32.24
CA ARG A 73 -8.98 5.94 -33.11
C ARG A 73 -7.87 6.14 -34.14
N ALA A 74 -6.60 6.08 -33.73
CA ALA A 74 -5.47 6.21 -34.65
C ALA A 74 -5.48 5.12 -35.75
N VAL A 75 -5.84 3.87 -35.42
CA VAL A 75 -5.95 2.80 -36.42
C VAL A 75 -7.16 3.02 -37.35
N LYS A 76 -8.29 3.48 -36.81
CA LYS A 76 -9.47 3.84 -37.64
C LYS A 76 -9.16 4.97 -38.61
N GLU A 77 -8.46 6.01 -38.14
CA GLU A 77 -7.99 7.11 -38.99
C GLU A 77 -7.03 6.61 -40.08
N ALA A 78 -6.15 5.66 -39.75
CA ALA A 78 -5.26 5.03 -40.73
C ALA A 78 -5.99 4.15 -41.76
N ASN A 79 -7.12 3.54 -41.40
CA ASN A 79 -7.97 2.80 -42.34
C ASN A 79 -8.73 3.74 -43.31
N GLY A 80 -8.94 5.01 -42.94
CA GLY A 80 -9.72 5.95 -43.77
C GLY A 80 -11.14 5.45 -44.04
N ASP A 81 -11.51 5.40 -45.33
CA ASP A 81 -12.84 4.97 -45.79
C ASP A 81 -12.94 3.44 -46.04
N LEU A 82 -11.89 2.67 -45.73
CA LEU A 82 -11.88 1.22 -45.93
C LEU A 82 -12.93 0.54 -45.05
N SER A 83 -13.74 -0.32 -45.66
CA SER A 83 -14.68 -1.22 -45.00
C SER A 83 -13.98 -2.50 -44.53
N PRO A 84 -14.56 -3.25 -43.58
CA PRO A 84 -13.96 -4.48 -43.04
C PRO A 84 -13.60 -5.56 -44.06
N ASP A 85 -14.27 -5.56 -45.22
CA ASP A 85 -14.06 -6.52 -46.31
C ASP A 85 -13.03 -6.04 -47.34
N ASP A 86 -12.57 -4.79 -47.23
CA ASP A 86 -11.64 -4.20 -48.19
C ASP A 86 -10.21 -4.72 -47.99
N PRO A 87 -9.48 -5.02 -49.08
CA PRO A 87 -8.07 -5.37 -49.00
C PRO A 87 -7.25 -4.26 -48.32
N GLY A 88 -6.57 -4.59 -47.22
CA GLY A 88 -5.75 -3.65 -46.46
C GLY A 88 -6.43 -3.06 -45.22
N TYR A 89 -7.73 -3.33 -45.00
CA TYR A 89 -8.38 -2.96 -43.75
C TYR A 89 -7.73 -3.65 -42.54
N GLN A 90 -7.38 -2.87 -41.53
CA GLN A 90 -6.84 -3.40 -40.28
C GLN A 90 -7.87 -3.32 -39.17
N ASN A 91 -8.25 -4.46 -38.58
CA ASN A 91 -9.16 -4.45 -37.42
C ASN A 91 -8.48 -3.73 -36.23
N PRO A 92 -9.01 -2.58 -35.76
CA PRO A 92 -8.36 -1.77 -34.72
C PRO A 92 -8.09 -2.53 -33.43
N TYR A 93 -9.01 -3.41 -33.01
CA TYR A 93 -8.85 -4.19 -31.80
C TYR A 93 -7.77 -5.26 -31.95
N MET A 94 -7.66 -5.91 -33.12
CA MET A 94 -6.62 -6.92 -33.37
C MET A 94 -5.24 -6.28 -33.52
N VAL A 95 -5.18 -5.05 -34.05
CA VAL A 95 -3.94 -4.29 -34.12
C VAL A 95 -3.42 -3.95 -32.73
N VAL A 96 -4.29 -3.50 -31.82
CA VAL A 96 -3.90 -3.01 -30.48
C VAL A 96 -3.81 -4.13 -29.43
N LEU A 97 -4.72 -5.10 -29.43
CA LEU A 97 -4.88 -6.11 -28.36
C LEU A 97 -4.93 -7.57 -28.88
N GLY A 98 -4.68 -7.80 -30.17
CA GLY A 98 -4.91 -9.10 -30.82
C GLY A 98 -4.01 -10.25 -30.37
N THR A 99 -2.88 -9.96 -29.72
CA THR A 99 -1.98 -10.98 -29.15
C THR A 99 -1.58 -10.59 -27.72
N ASP A 100 -1.09 -11.55 -26.94
CA ASP A 100 -0.70 -11.29 -25.56
C ASP A 100 0.52 -10.36 -25.47
N GLU A 101 1.45 -10.44 -26.43
CA GLU A 101 2.57 -9.48 -26.53
C GLU A 101 2.06 -8.06 -26.76
N LYS A 102 1.03 -7.88 -27.59
CA LYS A 102 0.43 -6.57 -27.85
C LYS A 102 -0.30 -6.03 -26.62
N LYS A 103 -1.04 -6.87 -25.91
CA LYS A 103 -1.69 -6.50 -24.64
C LYS A 103 -0.65 -6.07 -23.59
N LYS A 104 0.43 -6.83 -23.44
CA LYS A 104 1.54 -6.51 -22.53
C LYS A 104 2.24 -5.20 -22.94
N ALA A 105 2.56 -5.04 -24.23
CA ALA A 105 3.15 -3.80 -24.75
C ALA A 105 2.23 -2.60 -24.57
N PHE A 106 0.92 -2.77 -24.76
CA PHE A 106 -0.08 -1.75 -24.50
C PHE A 106 -0.04 -1.31 -23.04
N MET A 107 -0.15 -2.24 -22.10
CA MET A 107 -0.16 -1.93 -20.66
C MET A 107 1.15 -1.33 -20.18
N ASN A 108 2.28 -1.82 -20.69
CA ASN A 108 3.58 -1.23 -20.39
C ASN A 108 3.65 0.23 -20.85
N GLY A 109 3.05 0.55 -22.00
CA GLY A 109 2.90 1.92 -22.46
C GLY A 109 2.04 2.78 -21.53
N VAL A 110 0.86 2.29 -21.12
CA VAL A 110 -0.03 3.00 -20.18
C VAL A 110 0.70 3.29 -18.87
N ILE A 111 1.36 2.29 -18.28
CA ILE A 111 2.12 2.45 -17.04
C ILE A 111 3.24 3.46 -17.22
N HIS A 112 4.01 3.36 -18.31
CA HIS A 112 5.13 4.27 -18.56
C HIS A 112 4.65 5.72 -18.69
N ASN A 113 3.58 5.97 -19.44
CA ASN A 113 3.04 7.30 -19.68
C ASN A 113 2.50 7.96 -18.40
N HIS A 114 1.91 7.17 -17.50
CA HIS A 114 1.22 7.68 -16.31
C HIS A 114 1.94 7.39 -14.99
N GLN A 115 3.15 6.82 -15.01
CA GLN A 115 3.88 6.42 -13.79
C GLN A 115 4.03 7.58 -12.80
N GLY A 116 4.40 8.77 -13.26
CA GLY A 116 4.59 9.94 -12.41
C GLY A 116 3.29 10.42 -11.74
N GLU A 117 2.18 10.39 -12.47
CA GLU A 117 0.87 10.74 -11.92
C GLU A 117 0.36 9.66 -10.95
N LEU A 118 0.62 8.40 -11.26
CA LEU A 118 0.24 7.26 -10.43
C LEU A 118 0.93 7.34 -9.06
N LYS A 119 2.23 7.62 -9.02
CA LYS A 119 2.98 7.89 -7.77
C LYS A 119 2.32 9.00 -6.96
N LYS A 120 2.04 10.15 -7.59
CA LYS A 120 1.43 11.31 -6.92
C LYS A 120 0.05 10.99 -6.35
N ILE A 121 -0.77 10.23 -7.08
CA ILE A 121 -2.10 9.83 -6.62
C ILE A 121 -1.98 8.90 -5.41
N VAL A 122 -1.13 7.87 -5.50
CA VAL A 122 -0.91 6.92 -4.39
C VAL A 122 -0.43 7.67 -3.15
N GLN A 123 0.59 8.51 -3.30
CA GLN A 123 1.13 9.33 -2.21
C GLN A 123 0.07 10.26 -1.60
N ALA A 124 -0.70 10.97 -2.43
CA ALA A 124 -1.73 11.89 -1.94
C ALA A 124 -2.82 11.16 -1.15
N TYR A 125 -3.23 9.97 -1.59
CA TYR A 125 -4.23 9.17 -0.88
C TYR A 125 -3.64 8.49 0.36
N ALA A 126 -2.39 8.06 0.34
CA ALA A 126 -1.71 7.53 1.53
C ALA A 126 -1.66 8.60 2.65
N LYS A 127 -1.12 9.79 2.34
CA LYS A 127 -1.05 10.91 3.30
C LYS A 127 -2.42 11.31 3.83
N LYS A 128 -3.43 11.41 2.95
CA LYS A 128 -4.80 11.81 3.34
C LYS A 128 -5.43 10.86 4.36
N ASN A 129 -5.03 9.59 4.37
CA ASN A 129 -5.61 8.55 5.22
C ASN A 129 -4.68 8.18 6.40
N GLY A 130 -3.71 9.04 6.75
CA GLY A 130 -2.84 8.84 7.91
C GLY A 130 -1.68 7.87 7.66
N GLY A 131 -1.34 7.64 6.39
CA GLY A 131 -0.09 7.00 5.98
C GLY A 131 1.07 7.97 5.92
N GLY A 132 2.29 7.45 5.82
CA GLY A 132 3.48 8.28 5.58
C GLY A 132 3.68 8.68 4.11
N ASP A 133 4.87 9.23 3.86
CA ASP A 133 5.22 9.88 2.59
C ASP A 133 5.82 8.92 1.57
N GLU A 134 6.27 7.76 2.04
CA GLU A 134 7.02 6.77 1.28
C GLU A 134 6.29 5.42 1.31
N GLY A 135 6.52 4.64 0.26
CA GLY A 135 6.04 3.28 0.19
C GLY A 135 6.26 2.64 -1.17
N MET A 136 5.65 1.48 -1.37
CA MET A 136 5.79 0.69 -2.59
C MET A 136 4.45 0.48 -3.26
N LEU A 137 4.39 0.73 -4.56
CA LEU A 137 3.28 0.37 -5.42
C LEU A 137 3.69 -0.84 -6.27
N THR A 138 2.93 -1.92 -6.20
CA THR A 138 3.16 -3.12 -7.00
C THR A 138 2.00 -3.35 -7.97
N LEU A 139 2.34 -3.49 -9.25
CA LEU A 139 1.40 -3.75 -10.34
C LEU A 139 1.54 -5.19 -10.84
N GLY A 140 0.42 -5.82 -11.23
CA GLY A 140 0.42 -7.07 -12.00
C GLY A 140 0.32 -8.36 -11.19
N LYS A 141 0.56 -8.34 -9.87
CA LYS A 141 0.44 -9.53 -9.02
C LYS A 141 -1.02 -9.95 -8.85
N SER A 142 -1.41 -11.05 -9.47
CA SER A 142 -2.77 -11.61 -9.40
C SER A 142 -3.85 -10.67 -9.97
N GLY A 143 -3.51 -9.86 -10.98
CA GLY A 143 -4.45 -8.92 -11.61
C GLY A 143 -4.85 -7.74 -10.72
N ARG A 144 -4.07 -7.43 -9.68
CA ARG A 144 -4.39 -6.41 -8.68
C ARG A 144 -3.26 -5.40 -8.51
N ILE A 145 -3.62 -4.22 -8.02
CA ILE A 145 -2.67 -3.21 -7.56
C ILE A 145 -2.50 -3.39 -6.05
N LYS A 146 -1.27 -3.58 -5.60
CA LYS A 146 -0.93 -3.58 -4.17
C LYS A 146 -0.20 -2.30 -3.84
N VAL A 147 -0.51 -1.74 -2.69
CA VAL A 147 0.20 -0.58 -2.15
C VAL A 147 0.68 -0.97 -0.77
N SER A 148 1.94 -0.69 -0.48
CA SER A 148 2.49 -0.65 0.86
C SER A 148 2.77 0.80 1.21
N VAL A 149 2.46 1.17 2.45
CA VAL A 149 2.65 2.50 3.01
C VAL A 149 3.49 2.36 4.26
N GLU A 150 4.56 3.14 4.34
CA GLU A 150 5.40 3.22 5.54
C GLU A 150 5.02 4.44 6.36
N THR A 151 4.67 4.25 7.63
CA THR A 151 4.33 5.33 8.54
C THR A 151 5.34 5.41 9.68
N PRO A 152 5.95 6.58 9.95
CA PRO A 152 6.88 6.74 11.06
C PRO A 152 6.26 6.34 12.41
N PHE A 153 6.92 5.48 13.16
CA PHE A 153 6.47 5.07 14.48
C PHE A 153 6.83 6.13 15.52
N ARG A 154 5.84 6.60 16.28
CA ARG A 154 6.04 7.55 17.37
C ARG A 154 5.67 6.92 18.70
N SER A 155 6.68 6.43 19.42
CA SER A 155 6.49 5.89 20.77
C SER A 155 6.20 7.01 21.77
N LEU A 156 5.23 6.80 22.65
CA LEU A 156 4.90 7.73 23.75
C LEU A 156 5.94 7.71 24.89
N PHE A 157 6.68 6.61 25.04
CA PHE A 157 7.56 6.39 26.19
C PHE A 157 9.03 6.21 25.79
N PHE A 158 9.32 5.84 24.54
CA PHE A 158 10.66 5.46 24.07
C PHE A 158 10.99 6.12 22.72
N GLU A 159 10.68 7.40 22.54
CA GLU A 159 10.84 8.11 21.26
C GLU A 159 12.25 7.99 20.68
N GLU A 160 13.30 8.19 21.48
CA GLU A 160 14.69 8.10 21.02
C GLU A 160 15.09 6.71 20.50
N TYR A 161 14.50 5.65 21.06
CA TYR A 161 14.80 4.27 20.67
C TYR A 161 14.13 3.91 19.33
N PHE A 162 13.01 4.55 19.02
CA PHE A 162 12.15 4.22 17.88
C PHE A 162 12.13 5.29 16.78
N LYS A 163 12.92 6.35 16.90
CA LYS A 163 12.91 7.52 16.00
C LYS A 163 13.05 7.20 14.50
N ASP A 164 13.77 6.12 14.17
CA ASP A 164 14.04 5.69 12.79
C ASP A 164 13.26 4.43 12.40
N GLN A 165 12.22 4.09 13.16
CA GLN A 165 11.40 2.90 12.91
C GLN A 165 10.11 3.29 12.20
N THR A 166 9.74 2.53 11.18
CA THR A 166 8.48 2.67 10.46
C THR A 166 7.56 1.48 10.74
N VAL A 167 6.26 1.72 10.63
CA VAL A 167 5.25 0.67 10.62
C VAL A 167 4.71 0.57 9.21
N GLU A 168 4.82 -0.61 8.63
CA GLU A 168 4.31 -0.91 7.30
C GLU A 168 2.83 -1.32 7.38
N GLY A 169 2.02 -0.80 6.47
CA GLY A 169 0.67 -1.29 6.20
C GLY A 169 0.49 -1.55 4.71
N SER A 170 -0.12 -2.69 4.36
CA SER A 170 -0.34 -3.08 2.96
C SER A 170 -1.83 -3.16 2.65
N GLY A 171 -2.21 -2.67 1.47
CA GLY A 171 -3.57 -2.71 0.94
C GLY A 171 -3.59 -3.24 -0.49
N THR A 172 -4.72 -3.82 -0.88
CA THR A 172 -4.86 -4.44 -2.21
C THR A 172 -6.17 -4.01 -2.88
N GLY A 173 -6.04 -3.45 -4.07
CA GLY A 173 -7.17 -3.04 -4.89
C GLY A 173 -7.94 -4.23 -5.50
N PRO A 174 -9.09 -3.94 -6.14
CA PRO A 174 -9.89 -4.95 -6.81
C PRO A 174 -9.16 -5.51 -8.03
N SER A 175 -9.51 -6.74 -8.42
CA SER A 175 -8.95 -7.36 -9.61
C SER A 175 -9.40 -6.64 -10.88
N ARG A 176 -8.51 -6.58 -11.87
CA ARG A 176 -8.73 -6.04 -13.21
C ARG A 176 -8.08 -6.91 -14.26
N TYR A 177 -8.88 -7.25 -15.28
CA TYR A 177 -8.45 -8.11 -16.39
C TYR A 177 -7.21 -7.60 -17.12
N TYR A 178 -7.07 -6.28 -17.28
CA TYR A 178 -5.93 -5.69 -17.98
C TYR A 178 -4.62 -5.78 -17.18
N LEU A 179 -4.70 -5.94 -15.85
CA LEU A 179 -3.52 -6.16 -15.01
C LEU A 179 -3.02 -7.61 -15.10
N GLU A 180 -3.86 -8.55 -15.53
CA GLU A 180 -3.45 -9.93 -15.81
C GLU A 180 -2.54 -10.01 -17.05
N TRP A 181 -2.59 -9.01 -17.94
CA TRP A 181 -1.68 -8.93 -19.10
C TRP A 181 -0.23 -8.61 -18.71
N LEU A 182 0.02 -8.33 -17.43
CA LEU A 182 1.35 -8.13 -16.86
C LEU A 182 1.90 -9.37 -16.14
N SER A 183 1.18 -10.51 -16.17
CA SER A 183 1.28 -11.65 -15.23
C SER A 183 2.67 -12.18 -14.87
N ASP A 184 3.68 -11.94 -15.69
CA ASP A 184 5.03 -12.49 -15.51
C ASP A 184 6.04 -11.47 -14.95
N GLU A 185 5.70 -10.18 -14.92
CA GLU A 185 6.58 -9.11 -14.45
C GLU A 185 5.93 -8.32 -13.30
N GLU A 186 6.35 -8.62 -12.08
CA GLU A 186 6.03 -7.79 -10.91
C GLU A 186 6.74 -6.45 -11.08
N ARG A 187 5.96 -5.38 -11.28
CA ARG A 187 6.51 -4.02 -11.36
C ARG A 187 6.29 -3.31 -10.04
N THR A 188 7.39 -3.08 -9.33
CA THR A 188 7.42 -2.29 -8.11
C THR A 188 7.88 -0.88 -8.41
N ILE A 189 7.16 0.09 -7.87
CA ILE A 189 7.37 1.52 -8.05
C ILE A 189 7.40 2.14 -6.65
N GLU A 190 8.55 2.63 -6.24
CA GLU A 190 8.68 3.48 -5.04
C GLU A 190 8.06 4.85 -5.32
N TYR A 191 7.32 5.40 -4.35
CA TYR A 191 6.66 6.70 -4.48
C TYR A 191 6.89 7.59 -3.27
#